data_AF-A0A7X9H289-F1
#
_entry.id   AF-A0A7X9H289-F1
#
_cell.length_a   1.000
_cell.length_b   1.000
_cell.length_c   1.000
_cell.angle_alpha   90.00
_cell.angle_beta   90.00
_cell.angle_gamma   90.00
#
_symmetry.space_group_name_H-M   'P 1'
#
loop_
_entity.id
_entity.type
_entity.pdbx_description
1 polymer ?
#
loop_
_entity_poly.entity_id
_entity_poly.type
_entity_poly.pdbx_seq_one_letter_code
_entity_poly.pdbx_strand_id
1 'polypeptide(L)' 'DIFGTLNERERKVLELRFGLTDGTPRTLEEVGKEFDVTRERIRQIEAKALRKLKHPSRSQKLKDFLE' A
#
# COMPACT_ATOMS: atom_id res chain seq x y z
N ASP A 1 -1.50 -1.52 -14.27
CA ASP A 1 -1.68 -1.07 -12.88
C ASP A 1 -0.68 -1.67 -11.92
N ILE A 2 0.03 -0.80 -11.18
CA ILE A 2 0.97 -1.16 -10.12
C ILE A 2 0.24 -1.88 -8.96
N PHE A 3 -1.03 -1.53 -8.73
CA PHE A 3 -1.90 -2.15 -7.73
C PHE A 3 -2.38 -3.57 -8.07
N GLY A 4 -2.26 -4.02 -9.32
CA GLY A 4 -2.76 -5.34 -9.73
C GLY A 4 -2.04 -6.54 -9.09
N THR A 5 -0.94 -6.29 -8.35
CA THR A 5 -0.16 -7.32 -7.65
C THR A 5 -0.39 -7.35 -6.15
N LEU A 6 -1.17 -6.41 -5.64
CA LEU A 6 -1.59 -6.34 -4.25
C LEU A 6 -2.92 -7.05 -4.10
N ASN A 7 -3.12 -7.71 -2.96
CA ASN A 7 -4.47 -8.16 -2.63
C ASN A 7 -5.33 -6.95 -2.22
N GLU A 8 -6.65 -7.14 -2.19
CA GLU A 8 -7.60 -6.06 -1.86
C GLU A 8 -7.28 -5.39 -0.52
N ARG A 9 -6.85 -6.17 0.47
CA ARG A 9 -6.51 -5.65 1.80
C ARG A 9 -5.25 -4.78 1.79
N GLU A 10 -4.20 -5.20 1.09
CA GLU A 10 -2.96 -4.44 0.89
C GLU A 10 -3.25 -3.15 0.13
N ARG A 11 -4.04 -3.24 -0.95
CA ARG A 11 -4.46 -2.08 -1.74
C ARG A 11 -5.23 -1.07 -0.88
N LYS A 12 -6.25 -1.52 -0.16
CA LYS A 12 -7.10 -0.68 0.69
C LYS A 12 -6.31 -0.03 1.82
N VAL A 13 -5.37 -0.75 2.43
CA VAL A 13 -4.46 -0.19 3.44
C VAL A 13 -3.59 0.94 2.85
N LEU A 14 -3.03 0.76 1.64
CA LEU A 14 -2.28 1.83 0.97
C LEU A 14 -3.18 3.00 0.57
N GLU A 15 -4.37 2.73 0.03
CA GLU A 15 -5.33 3.78 -0.34
C GLU A 15 -5.68 4.69 0.83
N LEU A 16 -5.97 4.11 2.00
CA LEU A 16 -6.27 4.85 3.22
C LEU A 16 -5.04 5.51 3.84
N ARG A 17 -3.87 4.86 3.82
CA ARG A 17 -2.63 5.42 4.37
C ARG A 17 -2.13 6.65 3.61
N PHE A 18 -2.25 6.61 2.28
CA PHE A 18 -1.73 7.65 1.40
C PHE A 18 -2.83 8.58 0.85
N GLY A 19 -4.10 8.37 1.23
CA GLY A 19 -5.22 9.17 0.75
C GLY A 19 -5.42 9.06 -0.77
N LEU A 20 -5.14 7.89 -1.37
CA LEU A 20 -5.16 7.72 -2.83
C LEU A 20 -6.57 7.74 -3.41
N THR A 21 -7.60 7.62 -2.57
CA THR A 21 -9.00 7.59 -2.98
C THR A 21 -9.78 8.81 -2.51
N ASP A 22 -9.58 9.24 -1.25
CA ASP A 22 -10.31 10.34 -0.61
C ASP A 22 -9.44 11.58 -0.35
N GLY A 23 -8.18 11.58 -0.82
CA GLY A 23 -7.24 12.69 -0.64
C GLY A 23 -6.75 12.87 0.80
N THR A 24 -7.21 12.04 1.74
CA THR A 24 -6.98 12.23 3.17
C THR A 24 -6.11 11.09 3.71
N PRO A 25 -4.80 11.32 3.97
CA PRO A 25 -3.94 10.29 4.50
C PRO A 25 -4.32 9.98 5.96
N ARG A 26 -4.45 8.68 6.28
CA ARG A 26 -4.73 8.19 7.63
C ARG A 26 -3.47 7.63 8.29
N THR A 27 -3.40 7.70 9.61
CA THR A 27 -2.33 7.10 10.40
C THR A 27 -2.47 5.57 10.48
N LEU A 28 -1.40 4.86 10.83
CA LEU A 28 -1.44 3.40 11.03
C LEU A 28 -2.47 2.98 12.09
N GLU A 29 -2.73 3.85 13.07
CA GLU A 29 -3.67 3.58 14.16
C GLU A 29 -5.12 3.76 13.72
N GLU A 30 -5.42 4.82 12.96
CA GLU A 30 -6.75 5.03 12.36
C GLU A 30 -7.11 3.92 11.37
N VAL A 31 -6.15 3.54 10.52
CA VAL A 31 -6.33 2.39 9.62
C VAL A 31 -6.47 1.10 10.43
N GLY A 32 -5.72 0.93 11.53
CA GLY A 32 -5.88 -0.21 12.42
C GLY A 32 -7.30 -0.35 12.97
N LYS A 33 -7.88 0.76 13.42
CA LYS A 33 -9.28 0.83 13.90
C LYS A 33 -10.29 0.46 12.81
N GLU A 34 -10.09 0.92 11.57
CA GLU A 34 -11.00 0.63 10.46
C GLU A 34 -10.95 -0.85 10.01
N PHE A 35 -9.80 -1.50 10.13
CA PHE A 35 -9.62 -2.91 9.77
C PHE A 35 -9.76 -3.89 10.94
N ASP A 36 -10.12 -3.40 12.12
CA ASP A 36 -10.18 -4.14 13.39
C ASP A 36 -8.89 -4.95 13.67
N VAL A 37 -7.75 -4.28 13.53
CA VAL A 37 -6.43 -4.87 13.76
C VAL A 37 -5.49 -3.91 14.48
N THR A 38 -4.42 -4.46 15.05
CA THR A 38 -3.41 -3.65 15.73
C THR A 38 -2.64 -2.76 14.74
N ARG A 39 -2.12 -1.65 15.25
CA ARG A 39 -1.21 -0.76 14.52
C ARG A 39 -0.04 -1.52 13.87
N GLU A 40 0.57 -2.45 14.60
CA GLU A 40 1.70 -3.23 14.08
C GLU A 40 1.27 -4.14 12.92
N ARG A 41 0.04 -4.65 12.95
CA ARG A 41 -0.49 -5.43 11.83
C ARG A 41 -0.60 -4.59 10.56
N ILE A 42 -1.06 -3.33 10.66
CA ILE A 42 -1.09 -2.41 9.51
C ILE A 42 0.33 -2.12 9.02
N ARG A 43 1.29 -1.89 9.92
CA ARG A 43 2.70 -1.68 9.56
C ARG A 43 3.29 -2.84 8.76
N GLN A 44 2.99 -4.08 9.17
CA GLN A 44 3.43 -5.28 8.45
C GLN A 44 2.80 -5.39 7.06
N ILE A 45 1.51 -5.07 6.93
CA ILE A 45 0.80 -5.09 5.64
C ILE A 45 1.40 -4.03 4.70
N GLU A 46 1.62 -2.80 5.19
CA GLU A 46 2.24 -1.71 4.44
C GLU A 46 3.64 -2.09 3.95
N ALA A 47 4.50 -2.61 4.84
CA ALA A 47 5.85 -3.05 4.48
C ALA A 47 5.83 -4.17 3.42
N LYS A 48 4.91 -5.14 3.56
CA LYS A 48 4.74 -6.23 2.60
C LYS A 48 4.28 -5.72 1.23
N ALA A 49 3.32 -4.80 1.22
CA ALA A 49 2.81 -4.18 0.00
C ALA A 49 3.91 -3.38 -0.71
N LEU A 50 4.61 -2.50 0.02
CA LEU A 50 5.74 -1.72 -0.52
C LEU A 50 6.86 -2.62 -1.08
N ARG A 51 7.15 -3.75 -0.42
CA ARG A 51 8.13 -4.73 -0.92
C ARG A 51 7.69 -5.34 -2.25
N LYS A 52 6.40 -5.64 -2.42
CA LYS A 52 5.84 -6.14 -3.69
C LYS A 52 5.95 -5.10 -4.81
N LEU A 53 5.73 -3.83 -4.48
CA LEU A 53 5.83 -2.71 -5.43
C LEU A 53 7.28 -2.43 -5.85
N LYS A 54 8.25 -2.57 -4.93
CA LYS A 54 9.68 -2.33 -5.16
C LYS A 54 10.42 -3.50 -5.84
N HIS A 55 9.77 -4.62 -6.14
CA HIS A 55 10.47 -5.79 -6.66
C HIS A 55 11.05 -5.52 -8.07
N PRO A 56 12.36 -5.75 -8.30
CA PRO A 56 13.06 -5.30 -9.51
C PRO A 56 12.49 -5.87 -10.81
N SER A 57 12.04 -7.13 -10.83
CA SER A 57 11.36 -7.73 -11.99
C SER A 57 10.05 -7.03 -12.41
N ARG A 58 9.54 -6.12 -11.58
CA ARG A 58 8.32 -5.33 -11.80
C ARG A 58 8.59 -3.83 -11.85
N SER A 59 9.70 -3.37 -11.27
CA SER A 59 10.20 -2.00 -11.40
C SER A 59 10.65 -1.65 -12.82
N GLN A 60 10.89 -2.65 -13.68
CA GLN A 60 11.27 -2.41 -15.08
C GLN A 60 10.20 -1.59 -15.82
N LYS A 61 8.91 -1.89 -15.62
CA LYS A 61 7.79 -1.09 -16.15
C LYS A 61 7.68 0.32 -15.56
N LEU A 62 8.34 0.59 -14.43
CA LEU A 62 8.37 1.90 -13.78
C LEU A 62 9.59 2.72 -14.23
N LYS A 63 10.72 2.06 -14.51
CA LYS A 63 11.91 2.69 -15.10
C LYS A 63 11.67 3.13 -16.54
N ASP A 64 11.01 2.29 -17.33
CA ASP A 64 10.69 2.61 -18.73
C ASP A 64 9.67 3.75 -18.89
N PHE A 65 9.01 4.17 -17.79
CA PHE A 65 8.04 5.29 -17.78
C PHE A 65 8.63 6.59 -17.20
N LEU A 66 9.88 6.53 -16.69
CA LEU A 66 10.61 7.66 -16.11
C LEU A 66 11.86 8.06 -16.93
N GLU A 67 12.05 7.46 -18.11
CA GLU A 67 12.98 7.92 -19.16
C GLU A 67 12.25 8.77 -20.21
#